data_AF-C4K521-F1
#
_entry.id   AF-C4K521-F1
#
_cell.length_a   1.000
_cell.length_b   1.000
_cell.length_c   1.000
_cell.angle_alpha   90.00
_cell.angle_beta   90.00
_cell.angle_gamma   90.00
#
_symmetry.space_group_name_H-M   'P 1'
#
loop_
_entity.id
_entity.type
_entity.pdbx_description
1 polymer ?
#
loop_
_entity_poly.entity_id
_entity_poly.type
_entity_poly.pdbx_seq_one_letter_code
_entity_poly.pdbx_strand_id
1 'polypeptide(L)'
;MLDTNMASYVIKGHPPQVRRKLAEVPMESIAVSTITQAELLYGLARKGHPVALSRLIREFLLRVKVLPWDEKAAIVYGDLRAFCASSGITLSALDMLILSHSVSSKSILVTHDKAFSLLTYPDVFVEDWSKRAES
;
A
#
# COMPACT_ATOMS: atom_id res chain seq x y z
N MET A 1 -2.39 5.79 0.42
CA MET A 1 -1.73 4.70 1.17
C MET A 1 -1.00 3.83 0.17
N LEU A 2 0.31 3.64 0.30
CA LEU A 2 1.06 2.73 -0.58
C LEU A 2 0.87 1.29 -0.10
N ASP A 3 0.60 0.37 -1.03
CA ASP A 3 0.70 -1.06 -0.75
C ASP A 3 2.17 -1.49 -0.58
N THR A 4 2.39 -2.75 -0.24
CA THR A 4 3.73 -3.27 0.02
C THR A 4 4.64 -3.24 -1.20
N ASN A 5 4.09 -3.54 -2.37
CA ASN A 5 4.86 -3.56 -3.61
C ASN A 5 5.28 -2.15 -4.02
N MET A 6 4.36 -1.19 -3.97
CA MET A 6 4.61 0.21 -4.27
C MET A 6 5.58 0.81 -3.26
N ALA A 7 5.41 0.56 -1.96
CA ALA A 7 6.37 1.00 -0.94
C ALA A 7 7.79 0.44 -1.22
N SER A 8 7.90 -0.84 -1.62
CA SER A 8 9.16 -1.44 -2.04
C SER A 8 9.76 -0.75 -3.28
N TYR A 9 8.94 -0.36 -4.27
CA TYR A 9 9.40 0.39 -5.44
C TYR A 9 9.94 1.77 -5.07
N VAL A 10 9.23 2.51 -4.21
CA VAL A 10 9.67 3.81 -3.68
C VAL A 10 11.03 3.68 -2.98
N ILE A 11 11.17 2.71 -2.08
CA ILE A 11 12.40 2.49 -1.30
C ILE A 11 13.59 2.14 -2.21
N LYS A 12 13.36 1.38 -3.28
CA LYS A 12 14.41 0.98 -4.24
C LYS A 12 14.67 2.03 -5.32
N GLY A 13 13.92 3.13 -5.36
CA GLY A 13 14.11 4.22 -6.33
C GLY A 13 13.65 3.91 -7.76
N HIS A 14 12.69 3.00 -7.95
CA HIS A 14 12.15 2.61 -9.25
C HIS A 14 10.63 2.86 -9.28
N PRO A 15 9.96 2.95 -10.44
CA PRO A 15 10.34 3.55 -11.73
C PRO A 15 10.35 5.10 -11.70
N PRO A 16 10.88 5.79 -12.75
CA PRO A 16 10.86 7.26 -12.84
C PRO A 16 9.47 7.92 -12.75
N GLN A 17 8.42 7.19 -13.13
CA GLN A 17 7.02 7.63 -13.06
C GLN A 17 6.57 7.73 -11.60
N VAL A 18 6.84 6.70 -10.80
CA VAL A 18 6.56 6.69 -9.35
C VAL A 18 7.33 7.82 -8.66
N ARG A 19 8.59 8.06 -9.05
CA ARG A 19 9.36 9.20 -8.53
C ARG A 19 8.74 10.56 -8.88
N ARG A 20 8.21 10.73 -10.09
CA ARG A 20 7.50 11.95 -10.50
C ARG A 20 6.23 12.14 -9.68
N LYS A 21 5.41 11.10 -9.56
CA LYS A 21 4.19 11.12 -8.74
C LYS A 21 4.49 11.46 -7.27
N LEU A 22 5.54 10.87 -6.70
CA LEU A 22 6.01 11.21 -5.36
C LEU A 22 6.42 12.67 -5.21
N ALA A 23 6.95 13.31 -6.26
CA ALA A 23 7.32 14.73 -6.23
C ALA A 23 6.11 15.66 -6.42
N GLU A 24 5.00 15.17 -6.97
CA GLU A 24 3.74 15.90 -7.15
C GLU A 24 2.87 15.91 -5.89
N VAL A 25 3.06 14.96 -4.97
CA VAL A 25 2.29 14.84 -3.73
C VAL A 25 3.11 15.29 -2.52
N PRO A 26 2.50 15.99 -1.53
CA PRO A 26 3.18 16.27 -0.28
C PRO A 26 3.64 14.98 0.41
N MET A 27 4.91 14.90 0.82
CA MET A 27 5.43 13.70 1.50
C MET A 27 4.62 13.32 2.75
N GLU A 28 4.10 14.32 3.46
CA GLU A 28 3.25 14.15 4.65
C GLU A 28 1.84 13.61 4.37
N SER A 29 1.38 13.62 3.12
CA SER A 29 0.13 12.99 2.71
C SER A 29 0.32 11.52 2.32
N ILE A 30 1.56 11.05 2.23
CA ILE A 30 1.87 9.65 1.96
C ILE A 30 1.75 8.86 3.26
N ALA A 31 1.03 7.74 3.18
CA ALA A 31 0.85 6.83 4.28
C ALA A 31 1.13 5.38 3.85
N VAL A 32 1.49 4.53 4.81
CA VAL A 32 1.52 3.07 4.71
C VAL A 32 0.76 2.48 5.89
N SER A 33 0.17 1.31 5.71
CA SER A 33 -0.35 0.54 6.83
C SER A 33 0.80 -0.06 7.66
N THR A 34 0.60 -0.26 8.97
CA THR A 34 1.45 -1.15 9.78
C THR A 34 1.59 -2.57 9.19
N ILE A 35 0.61 -3.05 8.42
CA ILE A 35 0.70 -4.33 7.70
C ILE A 35 1.80 -4.27 6.63
N THR A 36 1.81 -3.22 5.81
CA THR A 36 2.90 -2.97 4.85
C THR A 36 4.26 -2.78 5.55
N GLN A 37 4.29 -2.09 6.68
CA GLN A 37 5.51 -1.96 7.49
C GLN A 37 6.01 -3.35 7.93
N ALA A 38 5.12 -4.24 8.40
CA ALA A 38 5.47 -5.58 8.80
C ALA A 38 6.08 -6.39 7.64
N GLU A 39 5.49 -6.31 6.44
CA GLU A 39 6.04 -6.98 5.25
C GLU A 39 7.43 -6.46 4.84
N LEU A 40 7.65 -5.14 4.92
CA LEU A 40 8.96 -4.54 4.68
C LEU A 40 10.01 -5.05 5.68
N LEU A 41 9.66 -5.10 6.96
CA LEU A 41 10.54 -5.58 8.02
C LEU A 41 10.80 -7.10 7.91
N TYR A 42 9.80 -7.88 7.53
CA TYR A 42 10.00 -9.30 7.20
C TYR A 42 10.96 -9.47 6.03
N GLY A 43 10.77 -8.70 4.95
CA GLY A 43 11.68 -8.71 3.80
C GLY A 43 13.12 -8.33 4.16
N LEU A 44 13.30 -7.41 5.11
CA LEU A 44 14.61 -7.05 5.67
C LEU A 44 15.22 -8.18 6.49
N ALA A 45 14.44 -8.77 7.40
CA ALA A 45 14.89 -9.87 8.27
C ALA A 45 15.28 -11.11 7.46
N ARG A 46 14.47 -11.48 6.46
CA ARG A 46 14.75 -12.60 5.55
C ARG A 46 16.08 -12.44 4.79
N LYS A 47 16.54 -11.20 4.58
CA LYS A 47 17.81 -10.89 3.92
C LYS A 47 19.00 -10.77 4.88
N GLY A 48 18.82 -11.04 6.17
CA GLY A 48 19.87 -10.94 7.18
C GLY A 48 20.22 -9.50 7.58
N HIS A 49 19.25 -8.58 7.55
CA HIS A 49 19.42 -7.18 7.96
C HIS A 49 20.59 -6.41 7.29
N PRO A 50 20.72 -6.38 5.94
CA PRO A 50 21.79 -5.63 5.30
C PRO A 50 21.73 -4.14 5.71
N VAL A 51 22.88 -3.56 6.06
CA VAL A 51 22.96 -2.18 6.58
C VAL A 51 22.32 -1.18 5.61
N ALA A 52 22.61 -1.31 4.31
CA ALA A 52 22.06 -0.44 3.28
C ALA A 52 20.53 -0.50 3.20
N LEU A 53 19.94 -1.70 3.20
CA LEU A 53 18.49 -1.87 3.13
C LEU A 53 17.80 -1.41 4.42
N SER A 54 18.41 -1.69 5.58
CA SER A 54 17.93 -1.23 6.89
C SER A 54 17.82 0.29 6.94
N ARG A 55 18.85 0.98 6.42
CA ARG A 55 18.87 2.44 6.34
C ARG A 55 17.77 2.98 5.43
N LEU A 56 17.60 2.42 4.23
CA LEU A 56 16.56 2.85 3.29
C LEU A 56 15.14 2.68 3.84
N ILE A 57 14.84 1.53 4.47
CA ILE A 57 13.52 1.28 5.08
C ILE A 57 13.27 2.27 6.22
N ARG A 58 14.26 2.48 7.10
CA ARG A 58 14.14 3.45 8.21
C ARG A 58 13.91 4.87 7.70
N GLU A 59 14.71 5.31 6.74
CA GLU A 59 14.60 6.65 6.14
C GLU A 59 13.24 6.88 5.47
N PHE A 60 12.69 5.85 4.81
CA PHE A 60 11.36 5.89 4.22
C PHE A 60 10.27 6.01 5.30
N LEU A 61 10.30 5.14 6.32
CA LEU A 61 9.29 5.12 7.39
C LEU A 61 9.30 6.38 8.28
N LEU A 62 10.42 7.11 8.33
CA LEU A 62 10.50 8.41 9.01
C LEU A 62 9.79 9.54 8.26
N ARG A 63 9.56 9.39 6.95
CA ARG A 63 9.00 10.45 6.09
C ARG A 63 7.52 10.27 5.80
N VAL A 64 7.02 9.04 5.86
CA VAL A 64 5.60 8.71 5.60
C VAL A 64 4.84 8.51 6.90
N LYS A 65 3.52 8.67 6.86
CA LYS A 65 2.65 8.29 7.98
C LYS A 65 2.50 6.77 8.04
N VAL A 66 2.85 6.16 9.16
CA VAL A 66 2.53 4.75 9.41
C VAL A 66 1.22 4.72 10.20
N LEU A 67 0.14 4.27 9.55
CA LEU A 67 -1.18 4.20 10.18
C LEU A 67 -1.37 2.85 10.88
N PRO A 68 -1.83 2.83 12.14
CA PRO A 68 -2.12 1.59 12.87
C PRO A 68 -3.37 0.92 12.31
N TRP A 69 -3.32 -0.40 12.13
CA TRP A 69 -4.51 -1.19 11.79
C TRP A 69 -5.38 -1.32 13.05
N ASP A 70 -6.52 -0.63 13.05
CA ASP A 70 -7.38 -0.44 14.22
C ASP A 70 -8.77 -1.10 14.06
N GLU A 71 -9.66 -0.89 15.02
CA GLU A 71 -11.03 -1.43 15.00
C GLU A 71 -11.83 -0.98 13.78
N LYS A 72 -11.62 0.25 13.28
CA LYS A 72 -12.32 0.73 12.08
C LYS A 72 -11.89 -0.05 10.85
N ALA A 73 -10.59 -0.34 10.73
CA ALA A 73 -10.07 -1.21 9.68
C ALA A 73 -10.66 -2.63 9.78
N ALA A 74 -10.85 -3.15 11.00
CA ALA A 74 -11.46 -4.46 11.24
C ALA A 74 -12.93 -4.55 10.78
N ILE A 75 -13.73 -3.52 11.07
CA ILE A 75 -15.13 -3.44 10.63
C ILE A 75 -15.20 -3.44 9.10
N VAL A 76 -14.44 -2.55 8.45
CA VAL A 76 -14.40 -2.46 6.98
C VAL A 76 -13.90 -3.77 6.35
N TYR A 77 -12.94 -4.44 6.97
CA TYR A 77 -12.44 -5.73 6.51
C TYR A 77 -13.54 -6.78 6.41
N GLY A 78 -14.44 -6.87 7.40
CA GLY A 78 -15.52 -7.85 7.41
C GLY A 78 -16.43 -7.71 6.20
N ASP A 79 -16.94 -6.49 5.97
CA ASP A 79 -17.84 -6.19 4.86
C ASP A 79 -17.15 -6.36 3.51
N LEU A 80 -15.92 -5.85 3.38
CA LEU A 80 -15.17 -5.89 2.13
C LEU A 80 -14.75 -7.32 1.76
N ARG A 81 -14.39 -8.15 2.75
CA ARG A 81 -14.05 -9.55 2.51
C ARG A 81 -15.26 -10.35 2.06
N ALA A 82 -16.42 -10.13 2.68
CA ALA A 82 -17.68 -10.75 2.29
C ALA A 82 -18.07 -10.34 0.85
N PHE A 83 -17.97 -9.06 0.53
CA PHE A 83 -18.19 -8.56 -0.83
C PHE A 83 -17.28 -9.23 -1.85
N CYS A 84 -15.96 -9.24 -1.62
CA CYS A 84 -15.01 -9.84 -2.54
C CYS A 84 -15.30 -11.33 -2.77
N ALA A 85 -15.62 -12.07 -1.70
CA ALA A 85 -15.99 -13.47 -1.79
C ALA A 85 -17.26 -13.68 -2.65
N SER A 86 -18.29 -12.87 -2.43
CA SER A 86 -19.54 -12.95 -3.21
C SER A 86 -19.36 -12.57 -4.69
N SER A 87 -18.37 -11.74 -4.98
CA SER A 87 -18.05 -11.26 -6.33
C SER A 87 -16.96 -12.09 -7.03
N GLY A 88 -16.50 -13.19 -6.43
CA GLY A 88 -15.43 -14.04 -6.97
C GLY A 88 -14.04 -13.39 -7.02
N ILE A 89 -13.84 -12.26 -6.34
CA ILE A 89 -12.58 -11.53 -6.30
C ILE A 89 -11.68 -12.17 -5.24
N THR A 90 -10.53 -12.66 -5.68
CA THR A 90 -9.54 -13.29 -4.80
C THR A 90 -8.36 -12.35 -4.57
N LEU A 91 -8.17 -11.96 -3.31
CA LEU A 91 -6.99 -11.23 -2.83
C LEU A 91 -6.30 -12.06 -1.74
N SER A 92 -4.99 -11.87 -1.60
CA SER A 92 -4.25 -12.45 -0.47
C SER A 92 -4.76 -11.88 0.86
N ALA A 93 -4.47 -12.57 1.97
CA ALA A 93 -4.90 -12.11 3.29
C ALA A 93 -4.33 -10.73 3.65
N LEU A 94 -3.06 -10.49 3.35
CA LEU A 94 -2.40 -9.21 3.64
C LEU A 94 -2.91 -8.09 2.73
N ASP A 95 -3.14 -8.38 1.45
CA ASP A 95 -3.74 -7.44 0.49
C ASP A 95 -5.13 -6.99 0.93
N MET A 96 -5.94 -7.94 1.44
CA MET A 96 -7.26 -7.61 1.99
C MET A 96 -7.17 -6.71 3.22
N LEU A 97 -6.18 -6.93 4.10
CA LEU A 97 -5.96 -6.08 5.27
C LEU A 97 -5.50 -4.68 4.87
N ILE A 98 -4.63 -4.55 3.87
CA ILE A 98 -4.15 -3.25 3.38
C ILE A 98 -5.29 -2.49 2.69
N LEU A 99 -6.06 -3.16 1.84
CA LEU A 99 -7.19 -2.57 1.14
C LEU A 99 -8.26 -2.07 2.12
N SER A 100 -8.72 -2.92 3.04
CA SER A 100 -9.69 -2.52 4.06
C SER A 100 -9.20 -1.35 4.91
N HIS A 101 -7.91 -1.34 5.24
CA HIS A 101 -7.32 -0.22 5.96
C HIS A 101 -7.36 1.07 5.14
N SER A 102 -7.00 1.05 3.85
CA SER A 102 -7.08 2.23 2.99
C SER A 102 -8.49 2.82 2.92
N VAL A 103 -9.52 1.98 2.86
CA VAL A 103 -10.92 2.40 2.87
C VAL A 103 -11.29 3.02 4.23
N SER A 104 -10.96 2.35 5.33
CA SER A 104 -11.24 2.86 6.69
C SER A 104 -10.56 4.20 6.98
N SER A 105 -9.38 4.44 6.40
CA SER A 105 -8.61 5.68 6.53
C SER A 105 -8.92 6.70 5.44
N LYS A 106 -9.96 6.47 4.61
CA LYS A 106 -10.37 7.32 3.49
C LYS A 106 -9.20 7.71 2.59
N SER A 107 -8.33 6.75 2.32
CA SER A 107 -7.09 6.92 1.58
C SER A 107 -7.19 6.24 0.23
N ILE A 108 -6.62 6.87 -0.79
CA ILE A 108 -6.43 6.23 -2.09
C ILE A 108 -5.37 5.13 -1.93
N LEU A 109 -5.70 3.89 -2.27
CA LEU A 109 -4.74 2.80 -2.32
C LEU A 109 -3.88 2.95 -3.58
N VAL A 110 -2.58 3.06 -3.40
CA VAL A 110 -1.63 3.13 -4.50
C VAL A 110 -0.99 1.74 -4.66
N THR A 111 -1.30 1.07 -5.77
CA THR A 111 -0.84 -0.28 -6.07
C THR A 111 -0.65 -0.45 -7.57
N HIS A 112 0.21 -1.39 -7.95
CA HIS A 112 0.40 -1.83 -9.33
C HIS A 112 -0.28 -3.17 -9.62
N ASP A 113 -0.94 -3.76 -8.61
CA ASP A 113 -1.65 -5.02 -8.76
C ASP A 113 -3.04 -4.78 -9.37
N LYS A 114 -3.27 -5.42 -10.52
CA LYS A 114 -4.52 -5.31 -11.27
C LYS A 114 -5.71 -5.91 -10.54
N ALA A 115 -5.51 -6.82 -9.59
CA ALA A 115 -6.59 -7.42 -8.83
C ALA A 115 -7.46 -6.37 -8.11
N PHE A 116 -6.85 -5.27 -7.65
CA PHE A 116 -7.57 -4.18 -7.00
C PHE A 116 -8.39 -3.32 -7.96
N SER A 117 -8.03 -3.27 -9.25
CA SER A 117 -8.78 -2.49 -10.25
C SER A 117 -10.13 -3.10 -10.63
N LEU A 118 -10.39 -4.35 -10.24
CA LEU A 118 -11.66 -5.04 -10.47
C LEU A 118 -12.69 -4.76 -9.36
N LEU A 119 -12.30 -4.06 -8.29
CA LEU A 119 -13.16 -3.77 -7.16
C LEU A 119 -14.14 -2.64 -7.49
N THR A 120 -15.43 -2.95 -7.41
CA THR A 120 -16.53 -1.98 -7.54
C THR A 120 -17.15 -1.60 -6.19
N TYR A 121 -16.47 -1.92 -5.09
CA TYR A 121 -16.94 -1.63 -3.74
C TYR A 121 -16.96 -0.11 -3.49
N PRO A 122 -18.02 0.44 -2.87
CA PRO A 122 -18.10 1.86 -2.55
C PRO A 122 -16.88 2.34 -1.76
N ASP A 123 -16.44 3.58 -2.01
CA ASP A 123 -15.34 4.23 -1.31
C ASP A 123 -13.96 3.54 -1.44
N VAL A 124 -13.82 2.56 -2.34
CA VAL A 124 -12.52 2.05 -2.77
C VAL A 124 -11.98 2.94 -3.89
N PHE A 125 -10.88 3.63 -3.61
CA PHE A 125 -10.14 4.42 -4.60
C PHE A 125 -8.77 3.80 -4.81
N VAL A 126 -8.45 3.46 -6.06
CA VAL A 126 -7.20 2.80 -6.43
C VAL A 126 -6.49 3.62 -7.50
N GLU A 127 -5.21 3.88 -7.29
CA GLU A 127 -4.31 4.50 -8.26
C GLU A 127 -3.10 3.61 -8.55
N ASP A 128 -2.62 3.66 -9.79
CA ASP A 128 -1.39 3.01 -10.19
C ASP A 128 -0.39 4.07 -10.69
N TRP A 129 0.58 4.40 -9.84
CA TRP A 129 1.63 5.37 -10.15
C TRP A 129 2.71 4.84 -11.11
N SER A 130 2.67 3.56 -11.46
CA SER A 130 3.60 2.96 -12.42
C SER A 130 3.16 3.13 -13.88
N LYS A 131 1.87 3.43 -14.12
CA LYS A 131 1.35 3.70 -15.46
C LYS A 131 1.92 5.00 -16.04
N ARG A 132 2.15 5.01 -17.36
CA ARG A 132 2.43 6.26 -18.08
C ARG A 132 1.14 7.08 -18.14
N ALA A 133 1.23 8.39 -17.97
CA ALA A 133 0.15 9.28 -18.39
C ALA A 133 -0.06 9.06 -19.89
N GLU A 134 -1.29 8.73 -20.29
CA GLU A 134 -1.66 8.71 -21.70
C GLU A 134 -1.54 10.16 -22.23
N SER A 135 -0.77 10.30 -23.30
CA SER A 135 -0.51 11.54 -24.03
C SER A 135 -1.66 11.91 -24.94
#